data_AF-A0A7U9PUW3-F1
#
_entry.id   AF-A0A7U9PUW3-F1
#
_cell.length_a   1.000
_cell.length_b   1.000
_cell.length_c   1.000
_cell.angle_alpha   90.00
_cell.angle_beta   90.00
_cell.angle_gamma   90.00
#
_symmetry.space_group_name_H-M   'P 1'
#
loop_
_entity.id
_entity.type
_entity.pdbx_description
1 polymer ?
#
loop_
_entity_poly.entity_id
_entity_poly.type
_entity_poly.pdbx_seq_one_letter_code
_entity_poly.pdbx_strand_id
1 'polypeptide(L)'
;MTYDHPLITVEHVLPQNPKADSQWVELFDEERRAQWTHRLGNLVLLYRAKNSAAQNHDFTAKKAKYFTGRGGVVPFALTSQVLQHAEWTPEVLKARQEELLGVLFEEWRL
;
A
#
# COMPACT_ATOMS: atom_id res chain seq x y z
N MET A 1 -19.47 -26.85 -3.45
CA MET A 1 -18.96 -25.63 -4.12
C MET A 1 -18.40 -24.75 -3.04
N THR A 2 -17.07 -24.66 -2.92
CA THR A 2 -16.43 -23.82 -1.92
C THR A 2 -16.51 -22.39 -2.45
N TYR A 3 -17.32 -21.54 -1.82
CA TYR A 3 -17.34 -20.13 -2.13
C TYR A 3 -15.97 -19.55 -1.76
N ASP A 4 -15.17 -19.23 -2.78
CA ASP A 4 -13.92 -18.49 -2.61
C ASP A 4 -14.29 -17.04 -2.30
N HIS A 5 -14.60 -16.77 -1.03
CA HIS A 5 -14.79 -15.40 -0.58
C HIS A 5 -13.48 -14.65 -0.87
N PRO A 6 -13.51 -13.50 -1.55
CA PRO A 6 -12.30 -12.74 -1.80
C PRO A 6 -11.77 -12.23 -0.46
N LEU A 7 -10.82 -12.98 0.12
CA LEU A 7 -10.14 -12.66 1.36
C LEU A 7 -9.49 -11.29 1.21
N ILE A 8 -9.92 -10.33 2.05
CA ILE A 8 -9.32 -9.02 2.16
C ILE A 8 -8.03 -9.18 2.96
N THR A 9 -6.93 -8.66 2.45
CA THR A 9 -5.61 -8.70 3.07
C THR A 9 -5.01 -7.30 3.15
N VAL A 10 -4.07 -7.14 4.08
CA VAL A 10 -3.23 -5.95 4.16
C VAL A 10 -2.12 -6.06 3.10
N GLU A 11 -1.95 -5.02 2.31
CA GLU A 11 -0.86 -4.87 1.35
C GLU A 11 0.11 -3.78 1.81
N HIS A 12 1.39 -4.02 1.55
CA HIS A 12 2.46 -3.05 1.76
C HIS A 12 2.78 -2.36 0.43
N VAL A 13 2.56 -1.06 0.32
CA VAL A 13 2.84 -0.34 -0.94
C VAL A 13 4.35 -0.34 -1.20
N LEU A 14 5.15 0.20 -0.28
CA LEU A 14 6.59 -0.08 -0.15
C LEU A 14 6.74 -1.55 0.31
N PRO A 15 7.31 -2.44 -0.51
CA PRO A 15 7.41 -3.86 -0.19
C PRO A 15 8.43 -4.12 0.94
N GLN A 16 8.21 -5.20 1.68
CA GLN A 16 9.12 -5.64 2.74
C GLN A 16 10.50 -6.03 2.21
N ASN A 17 10.53 -6.70 1.04
CA ASN A 17 11.75 -7.16 0.39
C ASN A 17 11.79 -6.61 -1.04
N PRO A 18 12.08 -5.31 -1.24
CA PRO A 18 12.25 -4.75 -2.58
C PRO A 18 13.43 -5.43 -3.28
N LYS A 19 13.40 -5.47 -4.61
CA LYS A 19 14.57 -5.91 -5.38
C LYS A 19 15.68 -4.86 -5.27
N ALA A 20 16.92 -5.31 -5.34
CA ALA A 20 18.10 -4.44 -5.24
C ALA A 20 18.15 -3.37 -6.36
N ASP A 21 17.56 -3.68 -7.52
CA ASP A 21 17.46 -2.82 -8.70
C ASP A 21 16.11 -2.08 -8.81
N SER A 22 15.30 -2.07 -7.74
CA SER A 22 14.00 -1.40 -7.76
C SER A 22 14.08 0.05 -7.29
N GLN A 23 13.11 0.86 -7.74
CA GLN A 23 12.99 2.28 -7.34
C GLN A 23 12.94 2.47 -5.82
N TRP A 24 12.52 1.44 -5.09
CA TRP A 24 12.37 1.49 -3.64
C TRP A 24 13.70 1.67 -2.93
N VAL A 25 14.79 1.13 -3.47
CA VAL A 25 16.15 1.26 -2.90
C VAL A 25 16.74 2.64 -3.20
N GLU A 26 16.31 3.28 -4.29
CA GLU A 26 16.71 4.64 -4.65
C GLU A 26 15.98 5.69 -3.79
N LEU A 27 14.69 5.51 -3.55
CA LEU A 27 13.85 6.42 -2.78
C LEU A 27 14.00 6.24 -1.26
N PHE A 28 14.36 5.03 -0.81
CA PHE A 28 14.48 4.69 0.60
C PHE A 28 15.80 3.97 0.88
N ASP A 29 16.67 4.64 1.64
CA ASP A 29 17.79 3.97 2.28
C ASP A 29 17.32 2.87 3.26
N GLU A 30 18.25 2.06 3.74
CA GLU A 30 17.94 0.93 4.62
C GLU A 30 17.22 1.35 5.91
N GLU A 31 17.63 2.45 6.53
CA GLU A 31 17.02 2.97 7.76
C GLU A 31 15.58 3.41 7.52
N ARG A 32 15.33 4.17 6.46
CA ARG A 32 13.98 4.61 6.06
C ARG A 32 13.10 3.43 5.68
N ARG A 33 13.64 2.42 4.99
CA ARG A 33 12.86 1.20 4.68
C ARG A 33 12.43 0.49 5.96
N ALA A 34 13.36 0.28 6.90
CA ALA A 34 13.04 -0.33 8.19
C ALA A 34 11.99 0.48 8.96
N GLN A 35 12.09 1.82 8.92
CA GLN A 35 11.15 2.71 9.59
C GLN A 35 9.74 2.67 8.99
N TRP A 36 9.62 2.67 7.66
CA TRP A 36 8.35 2.94 6.98
C TRP A 36 7.59 1.70 6.53
N THR A 37 8.26 0.56 6.34
CA THR A 37 7.65 -0.64 5.77
C THR A 37 6.36 -1.04 6.47
N HIS A 38 6.36 -1.10 7.81
CA HIS A 38 5.22 -1.60 8.59
C HIS A 38 4.29 -0.49 9.14
N ARG A 39 4.52 0.77 8.76
CA ARG A 39 3.74 1.90 9.26
C ARG A 39 2.40 2.02 8.55
N LEU A 40 1.39 2.48 9.28
CA LEU A 40 0.01 2.66 8.79
C LEU A 40 -0.06 3.43 7.47
N GLY A 41 0.75 4.48 7.31
CA GLY A 41 0.83 5.24 6.06
C GLY A 41 1.19 4.39 4.84
N ASN A 42 1.91 3.27 5.02
CA ASN A 42 2.32 2.35 3.96
C ASN A 42 1.33 1.18 3.74
N LEU A 43 0.32 1.03 4.58
CA LEU A 43 -0.59 -0.10 4.56
C LEU A 43 -1.91 0.24 3.87
N VAL A 44 -2.38 -0.68 3.04
CA VAL A 44 -3.63 -0.55 2.29
C VAL A 44 -4.39 -1.87 2.30
N LEU A 45 -5.67 -1.85 1.94
CA LEU A 45 -6.48 -3.06 1.84
C LEU A 45 -6.58 -3.51 0.38
N LEU A 46 -6.38 -4.80 0.14
CA LEU A 46 -6.54 -5.42 -1.18
C LEU A 46 -7.19 -6.79 -1.06
N TYR A 47 -7.80 -7.26 -2.14
CA TYR A 47 -8.13 -8.68 -2.24
C TYR A 47 -6.85 -9.52 -2.40
N ARG A 48 -6.83 -10.72 -1.82
CA ARG A 48 -5.70 -11.65 -1.86
C ARG A 48 -5.13 -11.86 -3.27
N ALA A 49 -5.99 -12.02 -4.27
CA ALA A 49 -5.58 -12.19 -5.67
C ALA A 49 -4.83 -10.97 -6.22
N LYS A 50 -5.26 -9.76 -5.85
CA LYS A 50 -4.64 -8.49 -6.27
C LYS A 50 -3.33 -8.24 -5.53
N ASN A 51 -3.29 -8.52 -4.23
CA ASN A 51 -2.07 -8.44 -3.42
C ASN A 51 -0.99 -9.41 -3.96
N SER A 52 -1.37 -10.66 -4.21
CA SER A 52 -0.47 -11.65 -4.83
C SER A 52 0.02 -11.25 -6.23
N ALA A 53 -0.71 -10.41 -6.96
CA ALA A 53 -0.25 -9.88 -8.25
C ALA A 53 0.69 -8.68 -8.05
N ALA A 54 0.47 -7.83 -7.05
CA ALA A 54 1.24 -6.62 -6.79
C ALA A 54 2.67 -6.89 -6.30
N GLN A 55 2.87 -7.91 -5.45
CA GLN A 55 4.17 -8.40 -4.96
C GLN A 55 5.18 -7.27 -4.64
N ASN A 56 6.44 -7.42 -5.07
CA ASN A 56 7.53 -6.47 -4.86
C ASN A 56 7.76 -5.58 -6.08
N HIS A 57 6.73 -5.33 -6.87
CA HIS A 57 6.82 -4.45 -8.02
C HIS A 57 6.98 -2.98 -7.61
N ASP A 58 7.45 -2.18 -8.56
CA ASP A 58 7.50 -0.72 -8.41
C ASP A 58 6.10 -0.11 -8.33
N PHE A 59 6.04 1.11 -7.79
CA PHE A 59 4.78 1.77 -7.46
C PHE A 59 3.84 1.89 -8.65
N THR A 60 4.34 2.29 -9.82
CA THR A 60 3.53 2.42 -11.05
C THR A 60 2.89 1.09 -11.45
N ALA A 61 3.65 0.00 -11.37
CA ALA A 61 3.14 -1.33 -11.69
C ALA A 61 2.14 -1.83 -10.62
N LYS A 62 2.37 -1.51 -9.34
CA LYS A 62 1.41 -1.78 -8.26
C LYS A 62 0.09 -1.03 -8.48
N LYS A 63 0.14 0.27 -8.75
CA LYS A 63 -1.03 1.12 -9.05
C LYS A 63 -1.88 0.54 -10.19
N ALA A 64 -1.23 0.12 -11.28
CA ALA A 64 -1.92 -0.50 -12.40
C ALA A 64 -2.68 -1.76 -11.93
N LYS A 65 -2.04 -2.64 -11.17
CA LYS A 65 -2.64 -3.88 -10.66
C LYS A 65 -3.78 -3.67 -9.67
N TYR A 66 -3.75 -2.58 -8.88
CA TYR A 66 -4.86 -2.23 -7.99
C TYR A 66 -6.15 -1.99 -8.80
N PHE A 67 -6.05 -1.44 -10.01
CA PHE A 67 -7.20 -1.19 -10.89
C PHE A 67 -7.46 -2.29 -11.93
N THR A 68 -6.43 -2.96 -12.47
CA THR A 68 -6.58 -3.88 -13.61
C THR A 68 -6.63 -5.33 -13.16
N GLY A 69 -7.58 -6.12 -13.65
CA GLY A 69 -7.63 -7.59 -13.46
C GLY A 69 -9.02 -8.16 -13.17
N ARG A 70 -9.15 -9.50 -13.22
CA ARG A 70 -10.38 -10.22 -12.86
C ARG A 70 -10.73 -9.93 -11.39
N GLY A 71 -11.87 -9.29 -11.13
CA GLY A 71 -12.30 -8.88 -9.78
C GLY A 71 -12.68 -7.40 -9.62
N GLY A 72 -12.53 -6.58 -10.67
CA GLY A 72 -12.97 -5.18 -10.65
C GLY A 72 -12.03 -4.22 -9.92
N VAL A 73 -12.51 -2.99 -9.73
CA VAL A 73 -11.83 -1.92 -9.00
C VAL A 73 -11.89 -2.22 -7.50
N VAL A 74 -10.78 -2.02 -6.79
CA VAL A 74 -10.73 -2.18 -5.34
C VAL A 74 -11.55 -1.06 -4.67
N PRO A 75 -12.62 -1.36 -3.91
CA PRO A 75 -13.55 -0.33 -3.40
C PRO A 75 -13.12 0.27 -2.06
N PHE A 76 -11.86 0.09 -1.62
CA PHE A 76 -11.40 0.59 -0.32
C PHE A 76 -10.88 2.03 -0.44
N ALA A 77 -11.46 2.95 0.35
CA ALA A 77 -11.07 4.36 0.37
C ALA A 77 -9.56 4.56 0.60
N LEU A 78 -8.96 3.81 1.52
CA LEU A 78 -7.51 3.84 1.79
C LEU A 78 -6.70 3.53 0.53
N THR A 79 -7.12 2.56 -0.27
CA THR A 79 -6.44 2.17 -1.51
C THR A 79 -6.67 3.19 -2.62
N SER A 80 -7.85 3.79 -2.69
CA SER A 80 -8.16 4.88 -3.62
C SER A 80 -7.27 6.11 -3.42
N GLN A 81 -6.93 6.46 -2.18
CA GLN A 81 -6.04 7.57 -1.88
C GLN A 81 -4.63 7.36 -2.43
N VAL A 82 -4.09 6.13 -2.38
CA VAL A 82 -2.78 5.77 -2.95
C VAL A 82 -2.69 6.13 -4.43
N LEU A 83 -3.82 6.01 -5.13
CA LEU A 83 -3.90 6.21 -6.57
C LEU A 83 -3.78 7.68 -6.96
N GLN A 84 -4.03 8.59 -6.01
CA GLN A 84 -3.90 10.04 -6.18
C GLN A 84 -2.44 10.50 -6.16
N HIS A 85 -1.52 9.67 -5.65
CA HIS A 85 -0.10 9.98 -5.62
C HIS A 85 0.60 9.50 -6.89
N ALA A 86 1.42 10.35 -7.51
CA ALA A 86 2.25 9.96 -8.65
C ALA A 86 3.42 9.07 -8.21
N GLU A 87 4.01 9.38 -7.06
CA GLU A 87 5.17 8.71 -6.48
C GLU A 87 4.89 8.35 -5.02
N TRP A 88 5.63 7.36 -4.50
CA TRP A 88 5.47 6.87 -3.14
C TRP A 88 6.73 7.11 -2.33
N THR A 89 6.94 8.38 -1.94
CA THR A 89 8.15 8.86 -1.28
C THR A 89 8.00 8.87 0.25
N PRO A 90 9.09 9.02 1.02
CA PRO A 90 9.01 9.20 2.47
C PRO A 90 8.10 10.36 2.91
N GLU A 91 8.08 11.45 2.15
CA GLU A 91 7.26 12.65 2.44
C GLU A 91 5.78 12.34 2.30
N VAL A 92 5.40 11.62 1.24
CA VAL A 92 4.03 11.13 1.03
C VAL A 92 3.62 10.21 2.16
N LEU A 93 4.48 9.27 2.55
CA LEU A 93 4.22 8.34 3.64
C LEU A 93 4.05 9.05 4.98
N LYS A 94 4.86 10.09 5.24
CA LYS A 94 4.76 10.89 6.46
C LYS A 94 3.44 11.65 6.54
N ALA A 95 3.10 12.41 5.50
CA ALA A 95 1.84 13.16 5.46
C ALA A 95 0.62 12.25 5.63
N ARG A 96 0.64 11.11 4.93
CA ARG A 96 -0.41 10.10 5.02
C ARG A 96 -0.49 9.44 6.40
N GLN A 97 0.65 9.14 7.03
CA GLN A 97 0.69 8.61 8.40
C GLN A 97 0.05 9.59 9.39
N GLU A 98 0.35 10.88 9.28
CA GLU A 98 -0.22 11.93 10.13
C GLU A 98 -1.74 12.06 9.93
N GLU A 99 -2.22 12.05 8.68
CA GLU A 99 -3.66 12.05 8.36
C GLU A 99 -4.38 10.84 8.96
N LEU A 100 -3.86 9.63 8.73
CA LEU A 100 -4.50 8.40 9.21
C LEU A 100 -4.48 8.30 10.74
N LEU A 101 -3.41 8.76 11.39
CA LEU A 101 -3.39 8.86 12.84
C LEU A 101 -4.42 9.87 13.35
N GLY A 102 -4.55 11.03 12.70
CA GLY A 102 -5.57 12.02 13.05
C GLY A 102 -6.98 11.43 13.04
N VAL A 103 -7.33 10.72 11.96
CA VAL A 103 -8.61 10.01 11.86
C VAL A 103 -8.78 8.99 12.99
N LEU A 104 -7.74 8.21 13.32
CA LEU A 104 -7.80 7.26 14.43
C LEU A 104 -7.99 7.94 15.79
N PHE A 105 -7.28 9.03 16.06
CA PHE A 105 -7.43 9.79 17.30
C PHE A 105 -8.85 10.33 17.46
N GLU A 106 -9.41 10.94 16.40
CA GLU A 106 -10.78 11.47 16.40
C GLU A 106 -11.82 10.37 16.63
N GLU A 107 -11.75 9.27 15.87
CA GLU A 107 -12.72 8.18 15.93
C GLU A 107 -12.65 7.40 17.25
N TRP A 108 -11.44 7.19 17.79
CA TRP A 108 -11.24 6.49 19.05
C TRP A 108 -11.37 7.39 20.28
N ARG A 109 -11.57 8.69 20.09
CA ARG A 109 -11.71 9.70 21.16
C ARG A 109 -10.52 9.71 22.10
N LEU A 110 -9.32 9.64 21.53
CA LEU A 110 -8.04 9.64 22.24
C LEU A 110 -7.43 11.03 22.34
#